data_AF-A0A8S1D063-F1
#
_entry.id   AF-A0A8S1D063-F1
#
_cell.length_a   1.000
_cell.length_b   1.000
_cell.length_c   1.000
_cell.angle_alpha   90.00
_cell.angle_beta   90.00
_cell.angle_gamma   90.00
#
_symmetry.space_group_name_H-M   'P 1'
#
loop_
_entity.id
_entity.type
_entity.pdbx_description
1 polymer ?
#
loop_
_entity_poly.entity_id
_entity_poly.type
_entity_poly.pdbx_seq_one_letter_code
_entity_poly.pdbx_strand_id
1 'polypeptide(L)'
;MNLSLFLLFATCILTQFQVVLSDQEMWSKDMTNEIEIGPADSGYKEVHLRCIEQKRLFQVNIELDEDFSGVIYTRGSYASKDKDCFLHAKAGRKFRMKIPFDKCGTKREGDIFKTVLIVQYDEFLIMPGDAAFELECNVGPIVAEVTVDSAISTQPQVRKPISKISLADADPSGKPLPRHRQSVVTGEEGEVSFTPDDVRPRKKKKGGKEHNTKTVKIEL
;
A
#
# COMPACT_ATOMS: atom_id res chain seq x y z
N MET A 1 -43.22 61.80 41.59
CA MET A 1 -41.96 62.01 40.87
C MET A 1 -40.91 61.11 41.48
N ASN A 2 -40.38 60.14 40.71
CA ASN A 2 -39.04 59.55 40.88
C ASN A 2 -38.78 58.68 39.64
N LEU A 3 -38.56 59.35 38.51
CA LEU A 3 -38.33 58.78 37.18
C LEU A 3 -36.92 58.17 37.01
N SER A 4 -36.19 57.96 38.12
CA SER A 4 -34.79 57.51 38.12
C SER A 4 -34.62 56.03 38.50
N LEU A 5 -35.67 55.34 38.97
CA LEU A 5 -35.54 53.97 39.46
C LEU A 5 -35.96 52.89 38.43
N PHE A 6 -36.67 53.26 37.37
CA PHE A 6 -37.08 52.34 36.29
C PHE A 6 -36.02 52.17 35.18
N LEU A 7 -35.01 53.05 35.11
CA LEU A 7 -33.96 52.99 34.07
C LEU A 7 -32.79 52.05 34.40
N LEU A 8 -32.68 51.54 35.63
CA LEU A 8 -31.63 50.60 36.03
C LEU A 8 -32.01 49.12 35.91
N PHE A 9 -33.30 48.80 35.70
CA PHE A 9 -33.74 47.42 35.45
C PHE A 9 -33.93 47.08 33.97
N ALA A 10 -33.98 48.07 33.08
CA ALA A 10 -34.16 47.86 31.64
C ALA A 10 -32.85 47.60 30.87
N THR A 11 -31.67 47.88 31.46
CA THR A 11 -30.37 47.66 30.81
C THR A 11 -29.72 46.32 31.17
N CYS A 12 -30.25 45.58 32.13
CA CYS A 12 -29.69 44.28 32.54
C CYS A 12 -30.34 43.07 31.85
N ILE A 13 -31.43 43.25 31.09
CA ILE A 13 -32.14 42.15 30.42
C ILE A 13 -31.79 42.06 28.93
N LEU A 14 -31.06 43.03 28.37
CA LEU A 14 -30.63 43.01 26.95
C LEU A 14 -29.21 42.50 26.71
N THR A 15 -28.49 42.04 27.75
CA THR A 15 -27.10 41.54 27.61
C THR A 15 -26.93 40.03 27.81
N GLN A 16 -28.01 39.26 27.83
CA GLN A 16 -27.96 37.78 27.95
C GLN A 16 -28.43 37.05 26.68
N PHE A 17 -28.56 37.73 25.53
CA PHE A 17 -29.03 37.12 24.27
C PHE A 17 -27.98 37.12 23.15
N GLN A 18 -26.72 36.87 23.49
CA GLN A 18 -25.67 36.59 22.52
C GLN A 18 -24.66 35.68 23.21
N VAL A 19 -24.76 34.35 23.04
CA VAL A 19 -23.68 33.40 22.68
C VAL A 19 -24.32 32.00 22.62
N VAL A 20 -25.13 31.73 21.58
CA VAL A 20 -25.45 30.34 21.16
C VAL A 20 -25.34 30.32 19.65
N LEU A 21 -24.11 30.39 19.13
CA LEU A 21 -23.80 30.26 17.69
C LEU A 21 -22.29 30.15 17.44
N SER A 22 -21.56 29.46 18.31
CA SER A 22 -20.11 29.25 18.13
C SER A 22 -19.70 27.77 18.18
N ASP A 23 -20.59 26.85 17.78
CA ASP A 23 -20.27 25.41 17.83
C ASP A 23 -20.71 24.64 16.57
N GLN A 24 -20.90 25.34 15.44
CA GLN A 24 -21.24 24.70 14.16
C GLN A 24 -20.08 24.63 13.16
N GLU A 25 -18.95 25.30 13.42
CA GLU A 25 -17.76 25.26 12.54
C GLU A 25 -16.69 24.25 12.99
N MET A 26 -16.87 23.56 14.12
CA MET A 26 -15.87 22.61 14.64
C MET A 26 -16.00 21.18 14.08
N TRP A 27 -17.02 20.92 13.27
CA TRP A 27 -17.30 19.58 12.72
C TRP A 27 -17.13 19.44 11.21
N SER A 28 -16.56 20.44 10.53
CA SER A 28 -16.22 20.34 9.11
C SER A 28 -14.72 20.36 8.87
N LYS A 29 -13.96 19.63 9.70
CA LYS A 29 -12.60 19.28 9.31
C LYS A 29 -12.69 18.12 8.33
N ASP A 30 -12.80 18.47 7.06
CA ASP A 30 -12.83 17.58 5.92
C ASP A 30 -11.53 16.73 5.87
N MET A 31 -11.55 15.58 6.55
CA MET A 31 -10.46 14.60 6.59
C MET A 31 -10.30 13.84 5.26
N THR A 32 -11.14 14.12 4.27
CA THR A 32 -11.12 13.46 2.95
C THR A 32 -9.78 13.64 2.23
N ASN A 33 -9.06 14.73 2.49
CA ASN A 33 -7.75 15.00 1.90
C ASN A 33 -6.56 14.44 2.72
N GLU A 34 -6.80 13.90 3.92
CA GLU A 34 -5.74 13.42 4.82
C GLU A 34 -5.67 11.87 4.88
N ILE A 35 -6.72 11.17 4.44
CA ILE A 35 -6.73 9.71 4.29
C ILE A 35 -6.31 9.34 2.85
N GLU A 36 -5.02 9.49 2.54
CA GLU A 36 -4.46 8.85 1.34
C GLU A 36 -4.33 7.34 1.62
N ILE A 37 -5.29 6.53 1.18
CA ILE A 37 -5.08 5.08 1.00
C ILE A 37 -4.05 4.96 -0.12
N GLY A 38 -2.78 4.88 0.29
CA GLY A 38 -1.64 4.76 -0.59
C GLY A 38 -0.84 3.52 -0.22
N PRO A 39 0.19 3.18 -1.00
CA PRO A 39 1.06 2.06 -0.67
C PRO A 39 1.65 2.24 0.72
N ALA A 40 1.56 1.18 1.54
CA ALA A 40 2.15 1.18 2.87
C ALA A 40 3.68 1.34 2.77
N ASP A 41 4.18 2.38 3.42
CA ASP A 41 5.61 2.69 3.56
C ASP A 41 6.16 2.27 4.92
N SER A 42 5.34 1.60 5.74
CA SER A 42 5.66 1.16 7.11
C SER A 42 4.79 -0.06 7.51
N GLY A 43 5.05 -0.65 8.67
CA GLY A 43 4.30 -1.81 9.21
C GLY A 43 4.92 -3.16 8.86
N TYR A 44 5.99 -3.17 8.05
CA TYR A 44 6.77 -4.34 7.74
C TYR A 44 8.26 -4.04 7.85
N LYS A 45 9.02 -5.05 8.26
CA LYS A 45 10.47 -4.99 8.34
C LYS A 45 11.13 -5.46 7.05
N GLU A 46 10.62 -6.54 6.46
CA GLU A 46 11.16 -7.11 5.25
C GLU A 46 10.11 -7.94 4.50
N VAL A 47 10.08 -7.80 3.17
CA VAL A 47 9.42 -8.73 2.25
C VAL A 47 10.48 -9.35 1.37
N HIS A 48 10.66 -10.65 1.50
CA HIS A 48 11.67 -11.40 0.80
C HIS A 48 11.02 -12.36 -0.21
N LEU A 49 11.35 -12.19 -1.48
CA LEU A 49 10.86 -13.00 -2.59
C LEU A 49 11.96 -13.92 -3.11
N ARG A 50 11.61 -15.20 -3.31
CA ARG A 50 12.42 -16.17 -4.04
C ARG A 50 11.63 -16.84 -5.16
N CYS A 51 12.13 -16.77 -6.39
CA CYS A 51 11.60 -17.44 -7.57
C CYS A 51 12.13 -18.87 -7.63
N ILE A 52 11.26 -19.87 -7.44
CA ILE A 52 11.64 -21.28 -7.51
C ILE A 52 11.17 -21.83 -8.87
N GLU A 53 12.01 -21.62 -9.88
CA GLU A 53 11.73 -21.97 -11.28
C GLU A 53 11.35 -23.44 -11.48
N GLN A 54 12.12 -24.36 -10.92
CA GLN A 54 11.88 -25.82 -11.04
C GLN A 54 10.51 -26.25 -10.54
N LYS A 55 9.94 -25.52 -9.57
CA LYS A 55 8.61 -25.79 -8.99
C LYS A 55 7.55 -24.79 -9.46
N ARG A 56 7.90 -23.87 -10.36
CA ARG A 56 7.03 -22.81 -10.89
C ARG A 56 6.25 -22.08 -9.79
N LEU A 57 6.95 -21.57 -8.78
CA LEU A 57 6.31 -20.89 -7.65
C LEU A 57 7.11 -19.68 -7.14
N PHE A 58 6.39 -18.70 -6.62
CA PHE A 58 6.93 -17.66 -5.75
C PHE A 58 7.00 -18.22 -4.33
N GLN A 59 8.15 -18.12 -3.67
CA GLN A 59 8.25 -18.29 -2.24
C GLN A 59 8.44 -16.92 -1.60
N VAL A 60 7.47 -16.49 -0.81
CA VAL A 60 7.49 -15.17 -0.16
C VAL A 60 7.59 -15.35 1.33
N ASN A 61 8.53 -14.66 1.96
CA ASN A 61 8.60 -14.51 3.40
C ASN A 61 8.30 -13.04 3.74
N ILE A 62 7.43 -12.81 4.71
CA ILE A 62 7.06 -11.48 5.19
C ILE A 62 7.44 -11.41 6.66
N GLU A 63 8.19 -10.38 7.05
CA GLU A 63 8.50 -10.04 8.43
C GLU A 63 7.88 -8.68 8.77
N LEU A 64 7.02 -8.66 9.80
CA LEU A 64 6.30 -7.48 10.25
C LEU A 64 6.94 -6.86 11.50
N ASP A 65 6.74 -5.55 11.67
CA ASP A 65 7.30 -4.78 12.79
C ASP A 65 6.68 -5.17 14.13
N GLU A 66 5.39 -5.48 14.11
CA GLU A 66 4.58 -5.84 15.26
C GLU A 66 3.87 -7.18 15.04
N ASP A 67 3.30 -7.72 16.11
CA ASP A 67 2.49 -8.93 16.03
C ASP A 67 1.24 -8.67 15.17
N PHE A 68 0.98 -9.58 14.23
CA PHE A 68 -0.05 -9.40 13.21
C PHE A 68 -1.14 -10.45 13.33
N SER A 69 -2.37 -9.95 13.36
CA SER A 69 -3.59 -10.73 13.17
C SER A 69 -4.34 -10.10 11.99
N GLY A 70 -4.74 -10.92 11.03
CA GLY A 70 -5.33 -10.45 9.78
C GLY A 70 -5.23 -11.50 8.68
N VAL A 71 -5.18 -11.04 7.44
CA VAL A 71 -5.11 -11.92 6.26
C VAL A 71 -4.01 -11.47 5.30
N ILE A 72 -3.33 -12.46 4.71
CA ILE A 72 -2.32 -12.26 3.68
C ILE A 72 -2.77 -13.05 2.45
N TYR A 73 -2.94 -12.39 1.32
CA TYR A 73 -3.49 -13.04 0.14
C TYR A 73 -3.04 -12.42 -1.16
N THR A 74 -3.24 -13.13 -2.26
CA THR A 74 -2.99 -12.63 -3.61
C THR A 74 -4.23 -11.92 -4.16
N ARG A 75 -4.04 -10.80 -4.86
CA ARG A 75 -5.13 -10.04 -5.48
C ARG A 75 -6.05 -10.94 -6.31
N GLY A 76 -7.35 -10.85 -6.03
CA GLY A 76 -8.37 -11.68 -6.68
C GLY A 76 -8.66 -13.01 -5.97
N SER A 77 -7.90 -13.38 -4.94
CA SER A 77 -8.04 -14.66 -4.24
C SER A 77 -8.71 -14.56 -2.85
N TYR A 78 -9.11 -13.36 -2.42
CA TYR A 78 -9.74 -13.15 -1.12
C TYR A 78 -11.01 -13.99 -0.95
N ALA A 79 -11.89 -13.99 -1.97
CA ALA A 79 -13.18 -14.67 -1.90
C ALA A 79 -13.06 -16.21 -1.92
N SER A 80 -12.08 -16.76 -2.65
CA SER A 80 -11.89 -18.21 -2.74
C SER A 80 -11.29 -18.81 -1.47
N LYS A 81 -10.50 -18.03 -0.72
CA LYS A 81 -9.74 -18.47 0.46
C LYS A 81 -8.93 -19.75 0.20
N ASP A 82 -8.46 -19.94 -1.04
CA ASP A 82 -7.60 -21.05 -1.42
C ASP A 82 -6.30 -20.97 -0.61
N LYS A 83 -5.88 -22.06 0.03
CA LYS A 83 -4.70 -22.12 0.89
C LYS A 83 -3.39 -21.81 0.17
N ASP A 84 -3.32 -22.02 -1.14
CA ASP A 84 -2.16 -21.65 -1.97
C ASP A 84 -2.05 -20.12 -2.12
N CYS A 85 -3.17 -19.40 -1.99
CA CYS A 85 -3.34 -18.00 -2.38
C CYS A 85 -3.77 -17.08 -1.23
N PHE A 86 -4.10 -17.64 -0.07
CA PHE A 86 -4.69 -16.97 1.08
C PHE A 86 -4.18 -17.61 2.39
N LEU A 87 -3.78 -16.77 3.33
CA LEU A 87 -3.29 -17.11 4.65
C LEU A 87 -4.03 -16.26 5.68
N HIS A 88 -4.73 -16.90 6.61
CA HIS A 88 -5.30 -16.23 7.78
C HIS A 88 -4.30 -16.32 8.93
N ALA A 89 -3.77 -15.17 9.35
CA ALA A 89 -2.82 -15.06 10.45
C ALA A 89 -3.58 -14.70 11.73
N LYS A 90 -3.48 -15.54 12.75
CA LYS A 90 -4.09 -15.27 14.06
C LYS A 90 -3.20 -14.46 15.01
N ALA A 91 -1.89 -14.62 14.83
CA ALA A 91 -0.82 -13.97 15.55
C ALA A 91 0.50 -14.31 14.84
N GLY A 92 1.55 -13.55 15.11
CA GLY A 92 2.89 -13.76 14.62
C GLY A 92 3.45 -12.57 13.87
N ARG A 93 4.77 -12.59 13.68
CA ARG A 93 5.51 -11.55 12.94
C ARG A 93 6.09 -12.03 11.63
N LYS A 94 6.17 -13.35 11.43
CA LYS A 94 6.84 -13.95 10.28
C LYS A 94 5.89 -14.91 9.58
N PHE A 95 5.66 -14.65 8.30
CA PHE A 95 4.74 -15.42 7.48
C PHE A 95 5.44 -15.92 6.23
N ARG A 96 5.02 -17.08 5.74
CA ARG A 96 5.54 -17.67 4.51
C ARG A 96 4.39 -18.12 3.63
N MET A 97 4.47 -17.77 2.35
CA MET A 97 3.55 -18.25 1.32
C MET A 97 4.31 -18.87 0.15
N LYS A 98 3.70 -19.88 -0.47
CA LYS A 98 4.19 -20.51 -1.70
C LYS A 98 3.09 -20.37 -2.74
N ILE A 99 3.26 -19.43 -3.66
CA ILE A 99 2.24 -19.04 -4.62
C ILE A 99 2.60 -19.67 -5.97
N PRO A 100 1.78 -20.58 -6.52
CA PRO A 100 2.04 -21.17 -7.83
C PRO A 100 1.92 -20.15 -8.96
N PHE A 101 2.81 -20.22 -9.95
CA PHE A 101 2.81 -19.32 -11.13
C PHE A 101 1.56 -19.45 -11.99
N ASP A 102 0.89 -20.60 -11.93
CA ASP A 102 -0.26 -20.91 -12.78
C ASP A 102 -1.61 -20.75 -12.03
N LYS A 103 -1.58 -20.19 -10.81
CA LYS A 103 -2.76 -19.95 -9.96
C LYS A 103 -2.74 -18.54 -9.32
N CYS A 104 -3.68 -18.27 -8.42
CA CYS A 104 -3.67 -17.11 -7.52
C CYS A 104 -3.71 -15.75 -8.24
N GLY A 105 -4.42 -15.68 -9.38
CA GLY A 105 -4.49 -14.45 -10.18
C GLY A 105 -3.16 -14.02 -10.80
N THR A 106 -2.16 -14.91 -10.84
CA THR A 106 -0.85 -14.63 -11.44
C THR A 106 -1.01 -14.35 -12.94
N LYS A 107 -0.49 -13.20 -13.38
CA LYS A 107 -0.44 -12.80 -14.78
C LYS A 107 0.87 -13.28 -15.40
N ARG A 108 0.80 -13.77 -16.64
CA ARG A 108 1.96 -14.18 -17.42
C ARG A 108 2.12 -13.29 -18.64
N GLU A 109 3.30 -12.70 -18.78
CA GLU A 109 3.72 -11.89 -19.92
C GLU A 109 5.04 -12.47 -20.47
N GLY A 110 4.93 -13.41 -21.41
CA GLY A 110 6.10 -14.17 -21.89
C GLY A 110 6.68 -15.07 -20.78
N ASP A 111 7.92 -14.78 -20.38
CA ASP A 111 8.65 -15.48 -19.31
C ASP A 111 8.56 -14.76 -17.95
N ILE A 112 7.73 -13.71 -17.88
CA ILE A 112 7.52 -12.91 -16.68
C ILE A 112 6.20 -13.30 -16.02
N PHE A 113 6.27 -13.70 -14.75
CA PHE A 113 5.13 -14.00 -13.90
C PHE A 113 4.96 -12.89 -12.88
N LYS A 114 3.74 -12.36 -12.75
CA LYS A 114 3.41 -11.25 -11.84
C LYS A 114 2.20 -11.56 -11.00
N THR A 115 2.27 -11.29 -9.70
CA THR A 115 1.10 -11.31 -8.81
C THR A 115 1.22 -10.20 -7.77
N VAL A 116 0.10 -9.78 -7.19
CA VAL A 116 0.11 -8.78 -6.12
C VAL A 116 -0.24 -9.47 -4.82
N LEU A 117 0.67 -9.40 -3.86
CA LEU A 117 0.46 -9.82 -2.48
C LEU A 117 -0.13 -8.66 -1.68
N ILE A 118 -1.13 -8.94 -0.86
CA ILE A 118 -1.81 -7.99 0.01
C ILE A 118 -1.68 -8.49 1.45
N VAL A 119 -1.31 -7.60 2.37
CA VAL A 119 -1.29 -7.80 3.82
C VAL A 119 -2.35 -6.87 4.40
N GLN A 120 -3.41 -7.45 4.94
CA GLN A 120 -4.61 -6.73 5.40
C GLN A 120 -4.85 -7.01 6.89
N TYR A 121 -4.91 -5.98 7.72
CA TYR A 121 -5.07 -6.14 9.17
C TYR A 121 -6.50 -6.53 9.57
N ASP A 122 -7.51 -5.93 8.94
CA ASP A 122 -8.91 -6.31 9.15
C ASP A 122 -9.31 -7.37 8.13
N GLU A 123 -10.07 -8.40 8.52
CA GLU A 123 -10.46 -9.44 7.56
C GLU A 123 -11.42 -8.92 6.50
N PHE A 124 -12.28 -7.94 6.81
CA PHE A 124 -13.41 -7.54 5.97
C PHE A 124 -13.20 -6.21 5.25
N LEU A 125 -12.41 -5.30 5.83
CA LEU A 125 -12.22 -3.95 5.31
C LEU A 125 -10.75 -3.69 4.98
N ILE A 126 -10.51 -3.07 3.83
CA ILE A 126 -9.20 -2.50 3.50
C ILE A 126 -9.09 -1.17 4.21
N MET A 127 -8.05 -1.01 5.02
CA MET A 127 -7.77 0.17 5.82
C MET A 127 -6.50 0.89 5.34
N PRO A 128 -6.38 2.20 5.58
CA PRO A 128 -5.10 2.88 5.45
C PRO A 128 -4.06 2.19 6.33
N GLY A 129 -2.92 1.84 5.74
CA GLY A 129 -1.86 1.06 6.42
C GLY A 129 -1.76 -0.39 5.97
N ASP A 130 -2.77 -0.92 5.26
CA ASP A 130 -2.62 -2.20 4.58
C ASP A 130 -1.56 -2.13 3.49
N ALA A 131 -0.75 -3.18 3.39
CA ALA A 131 0.39 -3.21 2.49
C ALA A 131 0.10 -4.05 1.25
N ALA A 132 0.64 -3.63 0.11
CA ALA A 132 0.58 -4.43 -1.10
C ALA A 132 1.90 -4.36 -1.89
N PHE A 133 2.29 -5.52 -2.42
CA PHE A 133 3.54 -5.73 -3.12
C PHE A 133 3.28 -6.46 -4.43
N GLU A 134 3.66 -5.86 -5.55
CA GLU A 134 3.73 -6.58 -6.82
C GLU A 134 5.03 -7.38 -6.87
N LEU A 135 4.87 -8.70 -6.96
CA LEU A 135 5.92 -9.69 -7.03
C LEU A 135 6.11 -10.10 -8.48
N GLU A 136 7.34 -10.11 -8.95
CA GLU A 136 7.69 -10.42 -10.33
C GLU A 136 8.84 -11.44 -10.37
N CYS A 137 8.65 -12.51 -11.14
CA CYS A 137 9.67 -13.51 -11.46
C CYS A 137 9.82 -13.60 -12.98
N ASN A 138 10.99 -13.21 -13.49
CA ASN A 138 11.37 -13.44 -14.88
C ASN A 138 12.28 -14.66 -14.93
N VAL A 139 11.74 -15.79 -15.37
CA VAL A 139 12.48 -17.06 -15.43
C VAL A 139 13.35 -17.18 -16.69
N GLY A 140 13.21 -16.28 -17.66
CA GLY A 140 13.89 -16.36 -18.93
C GLY A 140 13.62 -17.66 -19.70
N PRO A 141 14.17 -17.81 -20.91
CA PRO A 141 14.14 -19.08 -21.61
C PRO A 141 15.08 -20.07 -20.92
N ILE A 142 14.55 -21.25 -20.58
CA ILE A 142 15.35 -22.40 -20.13
C ILE A 142 16.25 -22.81 -21.31
N VAL A 143 17.51 -22.38 -21.31
CA VAL A 143 18.54 -22.94 -22.20
C VAL A 143 18.97 -24.29 -21.64
N ALA A 144 18.23 -25.33 -22.01
CA ALA A 144 18.72 -26.69 -21.89
C ALA A 144 19.84 -26.86 -22.94
N GLU A 145 21.09 -26.78 -22.50
CA GLU A 145 22.24 -27.06 -23.36
C GLU A 145 22.25 -28.56 -23.66
N VAL A 146 21.64 -28.96 -24.78
CA VAL A 146 21.81 -30.31 -25.35
C VAL A 146 23.08 -30.27 -26.19
N THR A 147 24.23 -30.49 -25.56
CA THR A 147 25.48 -30.72 -26.28
C THR A 147 25.56 -32.21 -26.66
N VAL A 148 25.17 -32.51 -27.89
CA VAL A 148 25.69 -33.70 -28.58
C VAL A 148 27.08 -33.29 -29.06
N ASP A 149 28.11 -33.51 -28.24
CA ASP A 149 29.45 -33.92 -28.68
C ASP A 149 30.43 -33.99 -27.50
N SER A 150 31.37 -34.93 -27.64
CA SER A 150 32.13 -35.57 -26.58
C SER A 150 33.03 -34.66 -25.73
N ALA A 151 32.98 -34.90 -24.42
CA ALA A 151 34.09 -34.70 -23.47
C ALA A 151 34.66 -33.28 -23.30
N ILE A 152 33.85 -32.33 -22.85
CA ILE A 152 34.27 -31.27 -21.89
C ILE A 152 33.06 -31.06 -20.95
N SER A 153 33.24 -31.28 -19.65
CA SER A 153 32.22 -31.00 -18.64
C SER A 153 32.12 -29.50 -18.40
N THR A 154 31.42 -28.78 -19.27
CA THR A 154 30.95 -27.42 -18.99
C THR A 154 29.66 -27.55 -18.21
N GLN A 155 29.61 -27.08 -16.96
CA GLN A 155 28.35 -27.03 -16.23
C GLN A 155 27.34 -26.20 -17.05
N PRO A 156 26.10 -26.69 -17.25
CA PRO A 156 25.09 -25.92 -17.96
C PRO A 156 24.89 -24.58 -17.25
N GLN A 157 25.17 -23.47 -17.94
CA GLN A 157 24.91 -22.14 -17.41
C GLN A 157 23.41 -21.87 -17.47
N VAL A 158 22.68 -22.41 -16.49
CA VAL A 158 21.29 -22.06 -16.24
C VAL A 158 21.28 -20.58 -15.86
N ARG A 159 20.71 -19.74 -16.72
CA ARG A 159 20.45 -18.34 -16.36
C ARG A 159 19.55 -18.34 -15.14
N LYS A 160 20.03 -17.78 -14.03
CA LYS A 160 19.21 -17.64 -12.82
C LYS A 160 18.03 -16.69 -13.13
N PRO A 161 16.84 -16.95 -12.54
CA PRO A 161 15.70 -16.06 -12.73
C PRO A 161 16.01 -14.67 -12.18
N ILE A 162 15.39 -13.63 -12.74
CA ILE A 162 15.40 -12.29 -12.15
C ILE A 162 14.16 -12.16 -11.27
N SER A 163 14.35 -11.71 -10.04
CA SER A 163 13.26 -11.45 -9.10
C SER A 163 13.11 -9.95 -8.87
N LYS A 164 11.88 -9.49 -8.67
CA LYS A 164 11.59 -8.07 -8.47
C LYS A 164 10.40 -7.89 -7.55
N ILE A 165 10.51 -6.93 -6.64
CA ILE A 165 9.42 -6.49 -5.76
C ILE A 165 9.19 -5.01 -6.03
N SER A 166 7.92 -4.62 -6.11
CA SER A 166 7.54 -3.21 -6.13
C SER A 166 6.32 -2.93 -5.27
N LEU A 167 6.19 -1.70 -4.80
CA LEU A 167 4.99 -1.28 -4.08
C LEU A 167 3.77 -1.28 -5.00
N ALA A 168 2.64 -1.72 -4.46
CA ALA A 168 1.34 -1.67 -5.09
C ALA A 168 0.33 -0.97 -4.17
N ASP A 169 -0.79 -0.54 -4.74
CA ASP A 169 -1.96 -0.13 -3.95
C ASP A 169 -2.62 -1.38 -3.35
N ALA A 170 -3.19 -1.30 -2.14
CA ALA A 170 -3.94 -2.40 -1.54
C ALA A 170 -5.35 -2.53 -2.14
N ASP A 171 -5.93 -1.43 -2.63
CA ASP A 171 -7.27 -1.43 -3.23
C ASP A 171 -7.32 -2.41 -4.43
N PRO A 172 -8.23 -3.41 -4.44
CA PRO A 172 -8.41 -4.32 -5.58
C PRO A 172 -8.79 -3.60 -6.87
N SER A 173 -9.47 -2.46 -6.77
CA SER A 173 -9.85 -1.58 -7.90
C SER A 173 -8.81 -0.50 -8.18
N GLY A 174 -7.75 -0.44 -7.37
CA GLY A 174 -6.68 0.54 -7.46
C GLY A 174 -5.98 0.48 -8.81
N LYS A 175 -5.70 1.66 -9.37
CA LYS A 175 -4.87 1.76 -10.59
C LYS A 175 -3.41 1.47 -10.25
N PRO A 176 -2.61 0.96 -11.21
CA PRO A 176 -1.17 0.83 -11.02
C PRO A 176 -0.57 2.16 -10.56
N LEU A 177 0.34 2.10 -9.58
CA LEU A 177 0.98 3.31 -9.07
C LEU A 177 1.73 4.02 -10.21
N PRO A 178 1.70 5.37 -10.27
CA PRO A 178 2.52 6.11 -11.22
C PRO A 178 4.02 5.79 -11.03
N ARG A 179 4.80 5.74 -12.12
CA ARG A 179 6.26 5.44 -12.07
C ARG A 179 7.05 6.23 -11.02
N HIS A 180 6.67 7.48 -10.74
CA HIS A 180 7.36 8.31 -9.75
C HIS A 180 7.08 7.92 -8.29
N ARG A 181 6.02 7.13 -8.04
CA ARG A 181 5.65 6.54 -6.74
C ARG A 181 5.97 5.04 -6.66
N GLN A 182 6.47 4.43 -7.74
CA GLN A 182 6.91 3.04 -7.74
C GLN A 182 8.30 2.94 -7.11
N SER A 183 8.35 2.39 -5.92
CA SER A 183 9.60 1.88 -5.33
C SER A 183 9.77 0.45 -5.81
N VAL A 184 10.95 0.13 -6.35
CA VAL A 184 11.24 -1.13 -7.03
C VAL A 184 12.62 -1.61 -6.63
N VAL A 185 12.72 -2.88 -6.23
CA VAL A 185 13.99 -3.57 -5.99
C VAL A 185 14.06 -4.79 -6.89
N THR A 186 15.23 -5.07 -7.45
CA THR A 186 15.48 -6.19 -8.38
C THR A 186 16.67 -7.01 -7.89
N GLY A 187 16.59 -8.34 -8.01
CA GLY A 187 17.65 -9.28 -7.66
C GLY A 187 17.96 -10.23 -8.81
N GLU A 188 19.24 -10.49 -9.04
CA GLU A 188 19.77 -11.19 -10.23
C GLU A 188 19.90 -12.71 -10.06
N GLU A 189 19.65 -13.25 -8.86
CA GLU A 189 19.75 -14.69 -8.55
C GLU A 189 18.42 -15.35 -8.18
N GLY A 190 17.31 -14.74 -8.60
CA GLY A 190 15.97 -15.22 -8.30
C GLY A 190 15.53 -14.91 -6.88
N GLU A 191 16.28 -14.08 -6.17
CA GLU A 191 16.00 -13.70 -4.79
C GLU A 191 16.19 -12.19 -4.61
N VAL A 192 15.27 -11.57 -3.87
CA VAL A 192 15.28 -10.13 -3.59
C VAL A 192 14.57 -9.85 -2.27
N SER A 193 15.11 -8.90 -1.52
CA SER A 193 14.49 -8.35 -0.31
C SER A 193 14.04 -6.92 -0.56
N PHE A 194 12.87 -6.58 -0.03
CA PHE A 194 12.31 -5.24 -0.01
C PHE A 194 12.12 -4.82 1.44
N THR A 195 12.62 -3.65 1.79
CA THR A 195 12.59 -3.06 3.13
C THR A 195 12.00 -1.65 3.08
N PRO A 196 11.56 -1.08 4.21
CA PRO A 196 11.08 0.31 4.24
C PRO A 196 12.09 1.35 3.71
N ASP A 197 13.40 1.07 3.82
CA ASP A 197 14.45 1.96 3.32
C ASP A 197 14.48 2.05 1.78
N ASP A 198 13.92 1.06 1.09
CA ASP A 198 13.79 1.04 -0.37
C ASP A 198 12.65 1.94 -0.86
N VAL A 199 11.82 2.46 0.05
CA VAL A 199 10.69 3.31 -0.28
C VAL A 199 11.19 4.71 -0.63
N ARG A 200 11.00 5.11 -1.90
CA ARG A 200 11.40 6.43 -2.36
C ARG A 200 10.64 7.53 -1.59
N PRO A 201 11.33 8.55 -1.04
CA PRO A 201 10.68 9.61 -0.28
C PRO A 201 9.69 10.40 -1.14
N ARG A 202 8.46 10.57 -0.63
CA ARG A 202 7.40 11.33 -1.31
C ARG A 202 7.81 12.82 -1.37
N LYS A 203 7.95 13.39 -2.58
CA LYS A 203 8.06 14.85 -2.73
C LYS A 203 6.75 15.48 -2.27
N LYS A 204 6.75 16.20 -1.13
CA LYS A 204 5.61 17.02 -0.71
C LYS A 204 5.32 18.04 -1.83
N LYS A 205 4.07 18.09 -2.33
CA LYS A 205 3.62 19.19 -3.19
C LYS A 205 3.81 20.48 -2.40
N LYS A 206 4.67 21.39 -2.87
CA LYS A 206 4.69 22.76 -2.35
C LYS A 206 3.31 23.36 -2.60
N GLY A 207 2.71 23.90 -1.54
CA GLY A 207 1.33 24.40 -1.50
C GLY A 207 0.98 25.26 -2.72
N GLY A 208 -0.25 25.07 -3.21
CA GLY A 208 -0.83 25.90 -4.26
C GLY A 208 -0.81 27.37 -3.85
N LYS A 209 -0.55 28.24 -4.84
CA LYS A 209 -0.56 29.69 -4.68
C LYS A 209 -1.89 30.12 -4.07
N GLU A 210 -1.79 30.80 -2.93
CA GLU A 210 -2.84 31.56 -2.28
C GLU A 210 -3.47 32.50 -3.33
N HIS A 211 -4.72 32.21 -3.70
CA HIS A 211 -5.50 33.09 -4.56
C HIS A 211 -5.79 34.38 -3.77
N ASN A 212 -5.14 35.47 -4.17
CA ASN A 212 -5.30 36.79 -3.60
C ASN A 212 -6.74 37.29 -3.87
N THR A 213 -7.62 37.17 -2.87
CA THR A 213 -8.97 37.70 -2.90
C THR A 213 -8.91 39.22 -2.95
N LYS A 214 -9.19 39.80 -4.11
CA LYS A 214 -9.36 41.26 -4.25
C LYS A 214 -10.61 41.68 -3.49
N THR A 215 -10.42 42.40 -2.40
CA THR A 215 -11.48 43.10 -1.66
C THR A 215 -12.13 44.14 -2.59
N VAL A 216 -13.37 43.92 -2.98
CA VAL A 216 -14.19 44.95 -3.62
C VAL A 216 -14.76 45.83 -2.50
N LYS A 217 -14.29 47.08 -2.41
CA LYS A 217 -14.93 48.10 -1.59
C LYS A 217 -16.27 48.45 -2.22
N ILE A 218 -17.35 48.25 -1.46
CA ILE A 218 -18.64 48.87 -1.73
C ILE A 218 -18.73 50.06 -0.78
N GLU A 219 -18.71 51.28 -1.34
CA GLU A 219 -19.08 52.49 -0.60
C GLU A 219 -20.61 52.58 -0.55
N LEU A 220 -21.13 52.85 0.65
CA LEU A 220 -22.53 53.15 0.94
C LEU A 220 -22.78 54.65 0.81
#